data_AF-A0A367IJN4-F1
#
_entry.id   AF-A0A367IJN4-F1
#
_cell.length_a   1.000
_cell.length_b   1.000
_cell.length_c   1.000
_cell.angle_alpha   90.00
_cell.angle_beta   90.00
_cell.angle_gamma   90.00
#
_symmetry.space_group_name_H-M   'P 1'
#
loop_
_entity.id
_entity.type
_entity.pdbx_description
1 polymer ?
#
loop_
_entity_poly.entity_id
_entity_poly.type
_entity_poly.pdbx_seq_one_letter_code
_entity_poly.pdbx_strand_id
1 'polypeptide(L)'
;IHVLGTRYYKALYHEYEDESYTKKKKRPYWQGNMGPILRVEVGDVIQVFFWNKASRNFTIHPHGIFYEFEMEGAIFKGSFDDSIVKPNHNYTYTWNVLPRAGPGPKDGNSIVWGYHSHVTEADLYAGLYGAIVVYRPGTLSNKDIVTSIFVTDENQSPYLHQTKSTLYPDFDSTKYNDKQLYQANQFHTINGLVSSSPKDLVVKVNTTWHLIGWGTYWDMRNVQWQNAQIYWDEEQVDHIRIMPASFQTAIITPNSHKGTYQFGVLKSSKEEMVMNYIAS
;
A
#
# COMPACT_ATOMS: atom_id res chain seq x y z
N ILE A 1 -20.18 -2.97 -11.86
CA ILE A 1 -20.04 -4.00 -12.92
C ILE A 1 -18.77 -3.65 -13.65
N HIS A 2 -17.75 -4.52 -13.62
CA HIS A 2 -16.48 -4.28 -14.31
C HIS A 2 -16.60 -4.76 -15.75
N VAL A 3 -17.24 -3.96 -16.62
CA VAL A 3 -17.62 -4.39 -17.97
C VAL A 3 -16.41 -4.68 -18.87
N LEU A 4 -15.26 -4.05 -18.62
CA LEU A 4 -14.01 -4.35 -19.32
C LEU A 4 -13.38 -5.67 -18.84
N GLY A 5 -13.57 -6.01 -17.56
CA GLY A 5 -12.94 -7.15 -16.88
C GLY A 5 -12.16 -6.73 -15.64
N THR A 6 -11.47 -7.69 -15.02
CA THR A 6 -10.77 -7.54 -13.73
C THR A 6 -9.25 -7.76 -13.81
N ARG A 7 -8.68 -7.90 -15.01
CA ARG A 7 -7.24 -8.12 -15.22
C ARG A 7 -6.65 -6.90 -15.91
N TYR A 8 -5.65 -6.28 -15.28
CA TYR A 8 -5.00 -5.07 -15.78
C TYR A 8 -3.49 -5.26 -15.74
N TYR A 9 -2.78 -4.66 -16.70
CA TYR A 9 -1.33 -4.53 -16.59
C TYR A 9 -0.99 -3.51 -15.50
N LYS A 10 -0.01 -3.86 -14.66
CA LYS A 10 0.45 -3.05 -13.53
C LYS A 10 1.97 -3.10 -13.44
N ALA A 11 2.59 -2.07 -12.89
CA ALA A 11 3.97 -2.08 -12.42
C ALA A 11 3.95 -2.21 -10.89
N LEU A 12 4.68 -3.19 -10.35
CA LEU A 12 4.67 -3.52 -8.92
C LEU A 12 6.10 -3.57 -8.39
N TYR A 13 6.28 -3.07 -7.15
CA TYR A 13 7.52 -3.31 -6.42
C TYR A 13 7.61 -4.76 -5.94
N HIS A 14 8.78 -5.35 -6.11
CA HIS A 14 9.10 -6.69 -5.64
C HIS A 14 10.45 -6.68 -4.92
N GLU A 15 10.51 -7.33 -3.76
CA GLU A 15 11.76 -7.59 -3.06
C GLU A 15 12.40 -8.85 -3.61
N TYR A 16 13.72 -8.83 -3.74
CA TYR A 16 14.54 -9.96 -4.16
C TYR A 16 15.48 -10.38 -3.02
N GLU A 17 15.97 -11.61 -3.08
CA GLU A 17 16.88 -12.14 -2.05
C GLU A 17 18.26 -11.47 -2.08
N ASP A 18 18.71 -11.02 -3.26
CA ASP A 18 20.03 -10.45 -3.49
C ASP A 18 20.06 -9.53 -4.74
N GLU A 19 21.26 -9.01 -5.04
CA GLU A 19 21.58 -8.12 -6.16
C GLU A 19 21.39 -8.74 -7.56
N SER A 20 21.13 -10.05 -7.68
CA SER A 20 20.86 -10.68 -8.98
C SER A 20 19.46 -10.37 -9.50
N TYR A 21 18.53 -9.98 -8.61
CA TYR A 21 17.12 -9.77 -8.92
C TYR A 21 16.45 -10.95 -9.64
N THR A 22 16.87 -12.18 -9.32
CA THR A 22 16.35 -13.42 -9.91
C THR A 22 15.25 -14.05 -9.05
N LYS A 23 15.49 -14.18 -7.74
CA LYS A 23 14.57 -14.83 -6.79
C LYS A 23 13.85 -13.81 -5.93
N LYS A 24 12.53 -13.71 -6.11
CA LYS A 24 11.65 -12.84 -5.31
C LYS A 24 11.50 -13.40 -3.88
N LYS A 25 11.55 -12.53 -2.87
CA LYS A 25 11.21 -12.93 -1.50
C LYS A 25 9.72 -13.26 -1.38
N LYS A 26 9.41 -14.23 -0.52
CA LYS A 26 8.04 -14.61 -0.21
C LYS A 26 7.38 -13.48 0.60
N ARG A 27 6.19 -13.08 0.19
CA ARG A 27 5.33 -12.14 0.93
C ARG A 27 4.03 -12.81 1.37
N PRO A 28 3.38 -12.33 2.45
CA PRO A 28 2.05 -12.77 2.81
C PRO A 28 1.04 -12.51 1.68
N TYR A 29 0.03 -13.38 1.55
CA TYR A 29 -1.03 -13.22 0.55
C TYR A 29 -1.86 -11.96 0.83
N TRP A 30 -2.08 -11.61 2.10
CA TRP A 30 -2.79 -10.38 2.46
C TRP A 30 -2.10 -9.09 1.99
N GLN A 31 -0.78 -9.13 1.72
CA GLN A 31 -0.05 -7.96 1.20
C GLN A 31 -0.45 -7.63 -0.26
N GLY A 32 -1.09 -8.57 -0.97
CA GLY A 32 -1.66 -8.33 -2.29
C GLY A 32 -0.63 -7.80 -3.29
N ASN A 33 -0.92 -6.64 -3.90
CA ASN A 33 -0.03 -5.99 -4.85
C ASN A 33 0.87 -4.90 -4.23
N MET A 34 0.68 -4.57 -2.94
CA MET A 34 1.50 -3.60 -2.24
C MET A 34 2.97 -4.03 -2.27
N GLY A 35 3.85 -3.05 -2.46
CA GLY A 35 5.29 -3.24 -2.41
C GLY A 35 5.78 -3.81 -1.07
N PRO A 36 7.04 -4.26 -1.01
CA PRO A 36 7.65 -4.74 0.22
C PRO A 36 7.46 -3.78 1.40
N ILE A 37 7.22 -4.34 2.58
CA ILE A 37 7.11 -3.54 3.81
C ILE A 37 8.52 -3.40 4.37
N LEU A 38 9.09 -2.20 4.28
CA LEU A 38 10.40 -1.88 4.83
C LEU A 38 10.25 -1.71 6.35
N ARG A 39 10.91 -2.55 7.14
CA ARG A 39 10.86 -2.51 8.62
C ARG A 39 12.20 -2.07 9.17
N VAL A 40 12.20 -0.99 9.92
CA VAL A 40 13.41 -0.28 10.35
C VAL A 40 13.22 0.28 11.75
N GLU A 41 14.31 0.44 12.51
CA GLU A 41 14.29 1.11 13.80
C GLU A 41 14.75 2.58 13.66
N VAL A 42 14.35 3.41 14.61
CA VAL A 42 14.93 4.75 14.76
C VAL A 42 16.44 4.65 14.92
N GLY A 43 17.18 5.40 14.09
CA GLY A 43 18.64 5.37 14.02
C GLY A 43 19.19 4.57 12.84
N ASP A 44 18.37 3.76 12.17
CA ASP A 44 18.78 3.00 11.00
C ASP A 44 19.02 3.89 9.76
N VAL A 45 19.75 3.33 8.80
CA VAL A 45 19.87 3.84 7.44
C VAL A 45 19.24 2.83 6.48
N ILE A 46 18.28 3.28 5.69
CA ILE A 46 17.61 2.47 4.66
C ILE A 46 18.38 2.62 3.36
N GLN A 47 18.86 1.51 2.80
CA GLN A 47 19.39 1.48 1.44
C GLN A 47 18.48 0.64 0.54
N VAL A 48 17.92 1.26 -0.50
CA VAL A 48 17.05 0.59 -1.47
C VAL A 48 17.76 0.50 -2.81
N PHE A 49 18.26 -0.69 -3.13
CA PHE A 49 18.84 -1.02 -4.43
C PHE A 49 17.72 -1.28 -5.45
N PHE A 50 17.29 -0.24 -6.14
CA PHE A 50 16.17 -0.30 -7.06
C PHE A 50 16.62 -0.59 -8.50
N TRP A 51 15.98 -1.57 -9.15
CA TRP A 51 16.09 -1.82 -10.58
C TRP A 51 14.72 -1.65 -11.24
N ASN A 52 14.60 -0.70 -12.17
CA ASN A 52 13.39 -0.50 -12.94
C ASN A 52 13.29 -1.50 -14.10
N LYS A 53 12.62 -2.63 -13.88
CA LYS A 53 12.32 -3.65 -14.90
C LYS A 53 11.03 -3.36 -15.69
N ALA A 54 10.37 -2.23 -15.43
CA ALA A 54 9.16 -1.85 -16.14
C ALA A 54 9.49 -1.16 -17.48
N SER A 55 8.47 -0.96 -18.31
CA SER A 55 8.58 -0.32 -19.63
C SER A 55 8.55 1.21 -19.60
N ARG A 56 8.46 1.82 -18.41
CA ARG A 56 8.33 3.27 -18.22
C ARG A 56 9.28 3.75 -17.14
N ASN A 57 9.58 5.04 -17.14
CA ASN A 57 10.32 5.71 -16.09
C ASN A 57 9.54 5.66 -14.77
N PHE A 58 10.21 5.30 -13.68
CA PHE A 58 9.66 5.28 -12.33
C PHE A 58 10.73 5.65 -11.30
N THR A 59 10.32 5.92 -10.07
CA THR A 59 11.20 6.30 -8.95
C THR A 59 10.74 5.64 -7.66
N ILE A 60 11.40 5.90 -6.53
CA ILE A 60 10.87 5.60 -5.19
C ILE A 60 11.03 6.83 -4.30
N HIS A 61 9.92 7.34 -3.79
CA HIS A 61 9.84 8.50 -2.90
C HIS A 61 9.27 8.07 -1.54
N PRO A 62 10.00 8.27 -0.43
CA PRO A 62 9.52 7.94 0.91
C PRO A 62 8.78 9.12 1.56
N HIS A 63 7.76 8.80 2.36
CA HIS A 63 7.13 9.74 3.29
C HIS A 63 7.72 9.56 4.69
N GLY A 64 7.77 10.64 5.47
CA GLY A 64 8.17 10.62 6.89
C GLY A 64 9.64 10.30 7.20
N ILE A 65 10.41 9.80 6.23
CA ILE A 65 11.84 9.50 6.35
C ILE A 65 12.68 10.68 5.85
N PHE A 66 13.84 10.92 6.47
CA PHE A 66 14.78 11.94 6.00
C PHE A 66 15.60 11.44 4.81
N TYR A 67 15.79 12.31 3.83
CA TYR A 67 16.61 12.08 2.65
C TYR A 67 17.35 13.37 2.27
N GLU A 68 18.51 13.21 1.64
CA GLU A 68 19.15 14.29 0.90
C GLU A 68 18.45 14.49 -0.44
N PHE A 69 18.71 15.64 -1.08
CA PHE A 69 18.02 16.06 -2.30
C PHE A 69 18.09 15.02 -3.43
N GLU A 70 19.25 14.41 -3.63
CA GLU A 70 19.49 13.38 -4.65
C GLU A 70 18.77 12.05 -4.32
N MET A 71 18.33 11.87 -3.08
CA MET A 71 17.69 10.65 -2.58
C MET A 71 16.16 10.78 -2.46
N GLU A 72 15.59 11.90 -2.92
CA GLU A 72 14.17 12.22 -2.81
C GLU A 72 13.29 11.35 -3.70
N GLY A 73 13.68 11.12 -4.96
CA GLY A 73 12.90 10.32 -5.91
C GLY A 73 11.60 10.97 -6.39
N ALA A 74 11.42 12.28 -6.21
CA ALA A 74 10.30 13.05 -6.76
C ALA A 74 10.75 13.94 -7.94
N ILE A 75 9.89 14.04 -8.97
CA ILE A 75 10.20 14.80 -10.18
C ILE A 75 9.41 16.11 -10.19
N PHE A 76 10.14 17.23 -10.19
CA PHE A 76 9.60 18.58 -10.29
C PHE A 76 10.63 19.52 -10.95
N LYS A 77 10.22 20.77 -11.22
CA LYS A 77 11.13 21.76 -11.79
C LYS A 77 12.30 22.05 -10.85
N GLY A 78 13.50 21.66 -11.25
CA GLY A 78 14.72 21.79 -10.45
C GLY A 78 15.12 20.51 -9.72
N SER A 79 14.38 19.41 -9.86
CA SER A 79 14.80 18.08 -9.40
C SER A 79 16.14 17.66 -10.02
N PHE A 80 16.86 16.77 -9.33
CA PHE A 80 18.12 16.24 -9.80
C PHE A 80 17.94 15.47 -11.12
N ASP A 81 18.86 15.65 -12.07
CA ASP A 81 18.72 15.09 -13.42
C ASP A 81 18.60 13.55 -13.44
N ASP A 82 19.24 12.88 -12.48
CA ASP A 82 19.20 11.42 -12.31
C ASP A 82 18.09 10.94 -11.35
N SER A 83 17.19 11.82 -10.91
CA SER A 83 16.04 11.40 -10.08
C SER A 83 15.12 10.42 -10.81
N ILE A 84 15.16 10.36 -12.14
CA ILE A 84 14.36 9.44 -12.96
C ILE A 84 15.12 8.14 -13.22
N VAL A 85 14.55 7.01 -12.78
CA VAL A 85 15.10 5.69 -13.11
C VAL A 85 14.43 5.17 -14.39
N LYS A 86 15.17 5.20 -15.49
CA LYS A 86 14.72 4.75 -16.81
C LYS A 86 14.52 3.22 -16.85
N PRO A 87 13.75 2.69 -17.83
CA PRO A 87 13.68 1.25 -18.07
C PRO A 87 15.07 0.60 -18.13
N ASN A 88 15.21 -0.52 -17.45
CA ASN A 88 16.44 -1.30 -17.28
C ASN A 88 17.60 -0.56 -16.61
N HIS A 89 17.37 0.57 -15.92
CA HIS A 89 18.37 1.26 -15.13
C HIS A 89 18.16 1.02 -13.63
N ASN A 90 19.23 1.26 -12.86
CA ASN A 90 19.26 1.08 -11.42
C ASN A 90 19.52 2.40 -10.71
N TYR A 91 19.04 2.51 -9.47
CA TYR A 91 19.37 3.60 -8.56
C TYR A 91 19.40 3.08 -7.14
N THR A 92 20.33 3.60 -6.32
CA THR A 92 20.40 3.22 -4.90
C THR A 92 19.98 4.41 -4.06
N TYR A 93 18.78 4.33 -3.47
CA TYR A 93 18.29 5.33 -2.54
C TYR A 93 18.89 5.10 -1.16
N THR A 94 19.32 6.16 -0.49
CA THR A 94 19.78 6.12 0.91
C THR A 94 18.99 7.10 1.75
N TRP A 95 18.32 6.60 2.79
CA TRP A 95 17.45 7.40 3.67
C TRP A 95 17.79 7.19 5.13
N ASN A 96 17.78 8.27 5.92
CA ASN A 96 18.12 8.22 7.34
C ASN A 96 16.84 8.20 8.20
N VAL A 97 16.73 7.22 9.10
CA VAL A 97 15.58 7.09 10.01
C VAL A 97 15.84 7.91 11.27
N LEU A 98 15.64 9.23 11.17
CA LEU A 98 15.82 10.14 12.30
C LEU A 98 14.74 9.93 13.39
N PRO A 99 14.97 10.34 14.64
CA PRO A 99 13.99 10.18 15.73
C PRO A 99 12.59 10.72 15.42
N ARG A 100 12.49 11.81 14.65
CA ARG A 100 11.21 12.40 14.22
C ARG A 100 10.37 11.48 13.32
N ALA A 101 10.99 10.50 12.68
CA ALA A 101 10.34 9.56 11.78
C ALA A 101 9.73 8.36 12.55
N GLY A 102 10.06 8.22 13.83
CA GLY A 102 9.59 7.12 14.67
C GLY A 102 8.48 7.51 15.62
N PRO A 103 8.02 6.55 16.45
CA PRO A 103 6.90 6.74 17.36
C PRO A 103 7.16 7.83 18.41
N GLY A 104 6.24 8.79 18.54
CA GLY A 104 6.21 9.81 19.58
C GLY A 104 5.90 9.22 20.96
N PRO A 105 5.98 9.98 22.07
CA PRO A 105 5.91 9.43 23.43
C PRO A 105 4.61 8.68 23.78
N LYS A 106 3.49 9.01 23.13
CA LYS A 106 2.18 8.35 23.34
C LYS A 106 1.89 7.25 22.32
N ASP A 107 2.71 7.13 21.28
CA ASP A 107 2.54 6.10 20.28
C ASP A 107 2.99 4.73 20.83
N GLY A 108 2.55 3.66 20.18
CA GLY A 108 3.03 2.31 20.44
C GLY A 108 4.52 2.10 20.08
N ASN A 109 4.89 0.85 19.81
CA ASN A 109 6.27 0.51 19.44
C ASN A 109 6.61 0.84 17.97
N SER A 110 5.61 1.05 17.12
CA SER A 110 5.79 1.32 15.71
C SER A 110 4.76 2.32 15.17
N ILE A 111 5.17 3.05 14.12
CA ILE A 111 4.29 3.84 13.27
C ILE A 111 4.57 3.51 11.80
N VAL A 112 3.68 3.92 10.90
CA VAL A 112 3.80 3.63 9.47
C VAL A 112 3.95 4.91 8.66
N TRP A 113 4.70 4.80 7.58
CA TRP A 113 4.76 5.74 6.47
C TRP A 113 4.58 5.00 5.15
N GLY A 114 4.38 5.75 4.08
CA GLY A 114 4.28 5.23 2.73
C GLY A 114 5.55 5.48 1.92
N TYR A 115 5.71 4.71 0.85
CA TYR A 115 6.55 5.12 -0.28
C TYR A 115 5.82 4.83 -1.59
N HIS A 116 6.11 5.60 -2.63
CA HIS A 116 5.53 5.39 -3.96
C HIS A 116 6.45 5.93 -5.06
N SER A 117 6.19 5.59 -6.32
CA SER A 117 6.83 6.30 -7.43
C SER A 117 6.24 7.69 -7.57
N HIS A 118 7.08 8.67 -7.90
CA HIS A 118 6.73 10.08 -7.94
C HIS A 118 7.27 10.76 -9.22
N VAL A 119 7.26 10.04 -10.35
CA VAL A 119 7.38 10.66 -11.68
C VAL A 119 6.10 11.41 -11.99
N THR A 120 4.96 10.78 -11.68
CA THR A 120 3.63 11.40 -11.71
C THR A 120 2.76 10.80 -10.60
N GLU A 121 1.74 11.55 -10.13
CA GLU A 121 0.75 11.03 -9.17
C GLU A 121 0.03 9.76 -9.68
N ALA A 122 -0.07 9.61 -11.01
CA ALA A 122 -0.70 8.47 -11.64
C ALA A 122 0.07 7.16 -11.46
N ASP A 123 1.34 7.21 -11.01
CA ASP A 123 2.15 6.03 -10.75
C ASP A 123 1.56 5.15 -9.62
N LEU A 124 0.80 5.75 -8.69
CA LEU A 124 0.02 5.00 -7.69
C LEU A 124 -0.96 4.02 -8.38
N TYR A 125 -1.65 4.47 -9.43
CA TYR A 125 -2.60 3.65 -10.20
C TYR A 125 -1.92 2.63 -11.10
N ALA A 126 -0.65 2.85 -11.47
CA ALA A 126 0.18 1.79 -12.05
C ALA A 126 0.40 0.62 -11.08
N GLY A 127 0.30 0.86 -9.76
CA GLY A 127 0.49 -0.10 -8.69
C GLY A 127 1.76 0.11 -7.85
N LEU A 128 2.42 1.26 -7.98
CA LEU A 128 3.72 1.52 -7.38
C LEU A 128 3.60 2.25 -6.04
N TYR A 129 3.25 1.48 -5.01
CA TYR A 129 3.22 1.95 -3.62
C TYR A 129 3.66 0.86 -2.66
N GLY A 130 4.07 1.25 -1.46
CA GLY A 130 4.44 0.34 -0.37
C GLY A 130 4.46 1.05 0.97
N ALA A 131 5.02 0.38 1.98
CA ALA A 131 5.00 0.83 3.36
C ALA A 131 6.41 0.82 4.00
N ILE A 132 6.64 1.78 4.88
CA ILE A 132 7.80 1.84 5.77
C ILE A 132 7.24 1.80 7.19
N VAL A 133 7.59 0.79 7.98
CA VAL A 133 7.21 0.70 9.40
C VAL A 133 8.44 1.05 10.22
N VAL A 134 8.33 2.11 11.00
CA VAL A 134 9.41 2.63 11.85
C VAL A 134 9.14 2.24 13.28
N TYR A 135 10.08 1.50 13.86
CA TYR A 135 10.03 0.97 15.21
C TYR A 135 10.85 1.84 16.18
N ARG A 136 10.50 1.80 17.46
CA ARG A 136 11.42 2.23 18.52
C ARG A 136 12.66 1.32 18.52
N PRO A 137 13.83 1.82 18.96
CA PRO A 137 15.03 1.00 19.07
C PRO A 137 14.78 -0.26 19.92
N GLY A 138 15.19 -1.43 19.42
CA GLY A 138 15.04 -2.74 20.06
C GLY A 138 13.63 -3.33 20.06
N THR A 139 12.70 -2.82 19.25
CA THR A 139 11.29 -3.26 19.24
C THR A 139 10.81 -3.80 17.90
N LEU A 140 11.68 -3.91 16.90
CA LEU A 140 11.34 -4.40 15.56
C LEU A 140 10.56 -5.73 15.60
N SER A 141 9.43 -5.75 14.89
CA SER A 141 8.48 -6.86 14.85
C SER A 141 8.07 -7.20 13.43
N ASN A 142 7.97 -8.50 13.12
CA ASN A 142 7.41 -8.98 11.86
C ASN A 142 5.94 -9.40 11.97
N LYS A 143 5.27 -9.08 13.09
CA LYS A 143 3.89 -9.49 13.38
C LYS A 143 2.86 -8.44 12.97
N ASP A 144 3.30 -7.21 12.74
CA ASP A 144 2.42 -6.08 12.47
C ASP A 144 1.78 -6.23 11.10
N ILE A 145 0.47 -5.97 11.04
CA ILE A 145 -0.31 -6.04 9.82
C ILE A 145 -0.29 -4.67 9.16
N VAL A 146 -0.12 -4.63 7.84
CA VAL A 146 -0.14 -3.38 7.07
C VAL A 146 -1.17 -3.48 5.96
N THR A 147 -2.12 -2.53 5.92
CA THR A 147 -3.12 -2.47 4.86
C THR A 147 -3.20 -1.08 4.28
N SER A 148 -3.10 -1.00 2.96
CA SER A 148 -3.38 0.17 2.18
C SER A 148 -4.80 0.11 1.62
N ILE A 149 -5.55 1.19 1.74
CA ILE A 149 -6.96 1.27 1.34
C ILE A 149 -7.14 2.49 0.46
N PHE A 150 -7.57 2.26 -0.78
CA PHE A 150 -7.94 3.30 -1.74
C PHE A 150 -8.66 2.68 -2.94
N VAL A 151 -9.33 3.51 -3.73
CA VAL A 151 -9.85 3.13 -5.03
C VAL A 151 -8.71 3.20 -6.05
N THR A 152 -8.34 2.06 -6.62
CA THR A 152 -7.48 2.06 -7.80
C THR A 152 -8.32 2.45 -9.01
N ASP A 153 -8.04 3.62 -9.57
CA ASP A 153 -8.67 4.12 -10.78
C ASP A 153 -7.81 3.78 -11.99
N GLU A 154 -8.11 2.66 -12.65
CA GLU A 154 -7.36 2.22 -13.83
C GLU A 154 -7.57 3.15 -15.03
N ASN A 155 -8.52 4.11 -14.98
CA ASN A 155 -8.58 5.19 -15.98
C ASN A 155 -7.34 6.09 -15.97
N GLN A 156 -6.68 6.21 -14.81
CA GLN A 156 -5.46 7.00 -14.63
C GLN A 156 -4.19 6.15 -14.84
N SER A 157 -4.32 4.83 -14.93
CA SER A 157 -3.17 3.95 -15.09
C SER A 157 -2.49 4.17 -16.44
N PRO A 158 -1.15 4.33 -16.49
CA PRO A 158 -0.42 4.45 -17.75
C PRO A 158 -0.49 3.17 -18.61
N TYR A 159 -1.02 2.08 -18.05
CA TYR A 159 -1.15 0.78 -18.70
C TYR A 159 -2.55 0.49 -19.24
N LEU A 160 -3.51 1.43 -19.15
CA LEU A 160 -4.87 1.19 -19.61
C LEU A 160 -4.94 0.88 -21.11
N HIS A 161 -4.22 1.64 -21.95
CA HIS A 161 -4.21 1.42 -23.39
C HIS A 161 -3.67 0.03 -23.75
N GLN A 162 -2.56 -0.36 -23.12
CA GLN A 162 -2.00 -1.71 -23.28
C GLN A 162 -3.00 -2.77 -22.82
N THR A 163 -3.64 -2.57 -21.66
CA THR A 163 -4.64 -3.48 -21.11
C THR A 163 -5.80 -3.72 -22.09
N LYS A 164 -6.40 -2.64 -22.62
CA LYS A 164 -7.50 -2.74 -23.59
C LYS A 164 -7.07 -3.47 -24.86
N SER A 165 -5.95 -3.08 -25.45
CA SER A 165 -5.49 -3.64 -26.73
C SER A 165 -5.05 -5.11 -26.64
N THR A 166 -4.48 -5.54 -25.51
CA THR A 166 -3.88 -6.89 -25.40
C THR A 166 -4.74 -7.89 -24.64
N LEU A 167 -5.44 -7.48 -23.58
CA LEU A 167 -6.27 -8.37 -22.77
C LEU A 167 -7.73 -8.39 -23.22
N TYR A 168 -8.20 -7.30 -23.85
CA TYR A 168 -9.61 -7.11 -24.20
C TYR A 168 -9.81 -6.54 -25.61
N PRO A 169 -9.19 -7.14 -26.66
CA PRO A 169 -9.24 -6.60 -28.03
C PRO A 169 -10.66 -6.53 -28.61
N ASP A 170 -11.56 -7.41 -28.16
CA ASP A 170 -12.95 -7.50 -28.65
C ASP A 170 -13.94 -6.68 -27.81
N PHE A 171 -13.47 -5.85 -26.88
CA PHE A 171 -14.34 -5.04 -26.04
C PHE A 171 -15.01 -3.92 -26.84
N ASP A 172 -16.31 -4.05 -27.06
CA ASP A 172 -17.12 -3.03 -27.72
C ASP A 172 -17.61 -1.98 -26.72
N SER A 173 -16.90 -0.84 -26.66
CA SER A 173 -17.24 0.27 -25.77
C SER A 173 -18.54 0.98 -26.16
N THR A 174 -19.05 0.82 -27.38
CA THR A 174 -20.25 1.52 -27.87
C THR A 174 -21.54 1.02 -27.19
N LYS A 175 -21.49 -0.15 -26.56
CA LYS A 175 -22.60 -0.74 -25.79
C LYS A 175 -22.83 -0.09 -24.43
N TYR A 176 -21.96 0.82 -24.02
CA TYR A 176 -21.95 1.40 -22.68
C TYR A 176 -21.83 2.92 -22.76
N ASN A 177 -22.42 3.62 -21.79
CA ASN A 177 -22.21 5.05 -21.66
C ASN A 177 -20.90 5.38 -20.93
N ASP A 178 -20.46 6.64 -21.01
CA ASP A 178 -19.20 7.10 -20.42
C ASP A 178 -19.09 6.82 -18.92
N LYS A 179 -20.19 6.97 -18.18
CA LYS A 179 -20.23 6.70 -16.73
C LYS A 179 -19.99 5.22 -16.45
N GLN A 180 -20.62 4.32 -17.20
CA GLN A 180 -20.42 2.88 -17.07
C GLN A 180 -18.98 2.48 -17.40
N LEU A 181 -18.40 3.04 -18.47
CA LEU A 181 -17.02 2.79 -18.86
C LEU A 181 -16.01 3.30 -17.82
N TYR A 182 -16.23 4.50 -17.31
CA TYR A 182 -15.38 5.09 -16.27
C TYR A 182 -15.43 4.26 -14.98
N GLN A 183 -16.64 3.98 -14.47
CA GLN A 183 -16.82 3.22 -13.23
C GLN A 183 -16.37 1.76 -13.34
N ALA A 184 -16.31 1.18 -14.54
CA ALA A 184 -15.84 -0.19 -14.73
C ALA A 184 -14.36 -0.38 -14.40
N ASN A 185 -13.58 0.68 -14.52
CA ASN A 185 -12.13 0.70 -14.28
C ASN A 185 -11.76 1.14 -12.85
N GLN A 186 -12.76 1.43 -12.01
CA GLN A 186 -12.54 1.78 -10.61
C GLN A 186 -12.72 0.55 -9.73
N PHE A 187 -11.69 0.19 -8.98
CA PHE A 187 -11.72 -0.94 -8.04
C PHE A 187 -11.47 -0.43 -6.63
N HIS A 188 -12.39 -0.71 -5.73
CA HIS A 188 -12.18 -0.48 -4.32
C HIS A 188 -11.34 -1.63 -3.77
N THR A 189 -10.18 -1.33 -3.20
CA THR A 189 -9.21 -2.37 -2.84
C THR A 189 -8.63 -2.18 -1.45
N ILE A 190 -8.29 -3.31 -0.84
CA ILE A 190 -7.39 -3.37 0.31
C ILE A 190 -6.14 -4.10 -0.18
N ASN A 191 -4.98 -3.46 -0.16
CA ASN A 191 -3.73 -3.99 -0.72
C ASN A 191 -3.85 -4.43 -2.19
N GLY A 192 -4.70 -3.76 -2.98
CA GLY A 192 -5.00 -4.13 -4.36
C GLY A 192 -5.84 -5.39 -4.53
N LEU A 193 -6.33 -5.97 -3.44
CA LEU A 193 -7.23 -7.13 -3.45
C LEU A 193 -8.69 -6.65 -3.40
N VAL A 194 -9.54 -7.30 -4.18
CA VAL A 194 -10.99 -7.03 -4.26
C VAL A 194 -11.75 -8.20 -3.64
N SER A 195 -12.61 -7.94 -2.64
CA SER A 195 -13.46 -8.95 -1.96
C SER A 195 -12.72 -10.26 -1.64
N SER A 196 -11.59 -10.15 -0.94
CA SER A 196 -10.62 -11.25 -0.78
C SER A 196 -10.63 -11.84 0.63
N SER A 197 -10.20 -13.11 0.74
CA SER A 197 -10.09 -13.85 2.00
C SER A 197 -8.71 -14.52 2.15
N PRO A 198 -7.65 -13.71 2.38
CA PRO A 198 -6.32 -14.25 2.62
C PRO A 198 -6.28 -15.09 3.91
N LYS A 199 -6.00 -16.39 3.77
CA LYS A 199 -5.94 -17.33 4.91
C LYS A 199 -4.85 -16.99 5.93
N ASP A 200 -3.81 -16.28 5.50
CA ASP A 200 -2.69 -15.85 6.33
C ASP A 200 -2.88 -14.46 6.96
N LEU A 201 -4.02 -13.81 6.75
CA LEU A 201 -4.41 -12.62 7.53
C LEU A 201 -4.97 -13.08 8.88
N VAL A 202 -4.08 -13.11 9.87
CA VAL A 202 -4.36 -13.63 11.20
C VAL A 202 -4.19 -12.53 12.24
N VAL A 203 -5.23 -12.29 13.03
CA VAL A 203 -5.27 -11.26 14.07
C VAL A 203 -5.29 -11.94 15.43
N LYS A 204 -4.41 -11.50 16.31
CA LYS A 204 -4.29 -11.92 17.71
C LYS A 204 -4.71 -10.77 18.64
N VAL A 205 -4.82 -11.05 19.93
CA VAL A 205 -4.97 -10.02 20.97
C VAL A 205 -3.84 -9.01 20.85
N ASN A 206 -4.18 -7.71 20.92
CA ASN A 206 -3.25 -6.59 20.81
C ASN A 206 -2.38 -6.60 19.54
N THR A 207 -2.98 -6.91 18.38
CA THR A 207 -2.27 -6.84 17.10
C THR A 207 -2.09 -5.39 16.69
N THR A 208 -0.84 -4.98 16.43
CA THR A 208 -0.56 -3.67 15.83
C THR A 208 -0.94 -3.70 14.34
N TRP A 209 -1.80 -2.76 13.95
CA TRP A 209 -2.31 -2.64 12.59
C TRP A 209 -2.02 -1.25 12.03
N HIS A 210 -1.30 -1.23 10.92
CA HIS A 210 -0.93 -0.03 10.20
C HIS A 210 -1.85 0.17 9.00
N LEU A 211 -2.41 1.36 8.88
CA LEU A 211 -3.32 1.76 7.81
C LEU A 211 -2.67 2.84 6.96
N ILE A 212 -2.74 2.66 5.64
CA ILE A 212 -2.25 3.64 4.67
C ILE A 212 -3.40 4.02 3.74
N GLY A 213 -3.74 5.30 3.69
CA GLY A 213 -4.66 5.86 2.70
C GLY A 213 -3.92 6.44 1.51
N TRP A 214 -4.36 6.08 0.30
CA TRP A 214 -3.92 6.73 -0.94
C TRP A 214 -5.13 7.24 -1.72
N GLY A 215 -4.89 7.85 -2.89
CA GLY A 215 -5.94 8.25 -3.81
C GLY A 215 -6.29 9.74 -3.71
N THR A 216 -7.56 10.05 -3.93
CA THR A 216 -8.10 11.40 -4.06
C THR A 216 -9.05 11.73 -2.92
N TYR A 217 -9.55 12.96 -2.82
CA TYR A 217 -10.50 13.32 -1.76
C TYR A 217 -11.79 12.46 -1.75
N TRP A 218 -12.11 11.76 -2.84
CA TRP A 218 -13.21 10.78 -2.88
C TRP A 218 -12.91 9.48 -2.13
N ASP A 219 -11.67 9.27 -1.69
CA ASP A 219 -11.17 8.08 -0.99
C ASP A 219 -11.28 8.18 0.55
N MET A 220 -12.11 9.08 1.06
CA MET A 220 -12.45 9.10 2.49
C MET A 220 -13.15 7.79 2.89
N ARG A 221 -12.58 7.04 3.82
CA ARG A 221 -13.14 5.76 4.29
C ARG A 221 -13.18 5.69 5.80
N ASN A 222 -14.27 5.15 6.34
CA ASN A 222 -14.38 4.77 7.74
C ASN A 222 -14.13 3.27 7.84
N VAL A 223 -12.92 2.92 8.29
CA VAL A 223 -12.42 1.55 8.32
C VAL A 223 -12.77 0.93 9.67
N GLN A 224 -13.28 -0.29 9.65
CA GLN A 224 -13.78 -1.00 10.83
C GLN A 224 -13.29 -2.45 10.85
N TRP A 225 -13.25 -3.03 12.06
CA TRP A 225 -12.94 -4.43 12.30
C TRP A 225 -14.16 -5.07 12.94
N GLN A 226 -14.73 -6.06 12.27
CA GLN A 226 -15.88 -6.77 12.80
C GLN A 226 -15.48 -7.56 14.06
N ASN A 227 -16.26 -7.43 15.14
CA ASN A 227 -16.07 -8.18 16.38
C ASN A 227 -14.69 -7.98 17.06
N ALA A 228 -14.16 -6.76 17.03
CA ALA A 228 -12.96 -6.37 17.76
C ALA A 228 -13.12 -4.99 18.42
N GLN A 229 -12.32 -4.74 19.45
CA GLN A 229 -12.02 -3.41 19.97
C GLN A 229 -10.89 -2.80 19.15
N ILE A 230 -11.01 -1.51 18.84
CA ILE A 230 -10.02 -0.71 18.10
C ILE A 230 -9.52 0.36 19.06
N TYR A 231 -8.22 0.37 19.33
CA TYR A 231 -7.57 1.42 20.10
C TYR A 231 -6.71 2.28 19.17
N TRP A 232 -7.04 3.56 19.08
CA TRP A 232 -6.35 4.56 18.28
C TRP A 232 -6.06 5.76 19.17
N ASP A 233 -4.79 6.19 19.26
CA ASP A 233 -4.33 7.24 20.17
C ASP A 233 -4.77 7.05 21.64
N GLU A 234 -4.58 5.82 22.16
CA GLU A 234 -4.98 5.38 23.51
C GLU A 234 -6.50 5.38 23.78
N GLU A 235 -7.33 5.80 22.82
CA GLU A 235 -8.78 5.83 22.93
C GLU A 235 -9.43 4.66 22.18
N GLN A 236 -10.51 4.11 22.75
CA GLN A 236 -11.32 3.12 22.05
C GLN A 236 -12.25 3.83 21.06
N VAL A 237 -12.19 3.41 19.79
CA VAL A 237 -13.00 3.98 18.71
C VAL A 237 -13.78 2.89 17.96
N ASP A 238 -14.85 3.29 17.26
CA ASP A 238 -15.66 2.36 16.45
C ASP A 238 -15.13 2.20 15.02
N HIS A 239 -14.34 3.17 14.55
CA HIS A 239 -13.77 3.22 13.21
C HIS A 239 -12.57 4.16 13.16
N ILE A 240 -11.72 3.98 12.17
CA ILE A 240 -10.63 4.92 11.84
C ILE A 240 -10.94 5.54 10.49
N ARG A 241 -10.93 6.88 10.45
CA ARG A 241 -11.12 7.62 9.20
C ARG A 241 -9.79 7.75 8.46
N ILE A 242 -9.75 7.22 7.24
CA ILE A 242 -8.60 7.30 6.34
C ILE A 242 -8.90 8.30 5.22
N MET A 243 -7.95 9.20 4.96
CA MET A 243 -7.94 10.18 3.86
C MET A 243 -6.77 9.87 2.91
N PRO A 244 -6.67 10.50 1.74
CA PRO A 244 -5.45 10.47 0.94
C PRO A 244 -4.21 10.84 1.76
N ALA A 245 -3.13 10.07 1.56
CA ALA A 245 -1.86 10.20 2.27
C ALA A 245 -2.01 10.19 3.81
N SER A 246 -2.99 9.44 4.33
CA SER A 246 -3.11 9.18 5.77
C SER A 246 -2.29 7.97 6.18
N PHE A 247 -1.56 8.11 7.29
CA PHE A 247 -0.79 7.04 7.89
C PHE A 247 -1.25 6.90 9.34
N GLN A 248 -1.91 5.79 9.67
CA GLN A 248 -2.51 5.58 10.99
C GLN A 248 -2.04 4.25 11.57
N THR A 249 -1.87 4.20 12.88
CA THR A 249 -1.54 2.97 13.60
C THR A 249 -2.53 2.75 14.71
N ALA A 250 -3.06 1.54 14.81
CA ALA A 250 -4.02 1.16 15.83
C ALA A 250 -3.69 -0.21 16.42
N ILE A 251 -4.21 -0.47 17.61
CA ILE A 251 -4.14 -1.76 18.27
C ILE A 251 -5.51 -2.42 18.17
N ILE A 252 -5.53 -3.61 17.60
CA ILE A 252 -6.75 -4.39 17.36
C ILE A 252 -6.79 -5.57 18.33
N THR A 253 -7.89 -5.66 19.07
CA THR A 253 -8.11 -6.74 20.04
C THR A 253 -9.46 -7.44 19.75
N PRO A 254 -9.42 -8.68 19.24
CA PRO A 254 -10.63 -9.49 19.03
C PRO A 254 -11.49 -9.64 20.28
N ASN A 255 -12.82 -9.51 20.15
CA ASN A 255 -13.78 -9.72 21.25
C ASN A 255 -14.08 -11.21 21.49
N SER A 256 -13.84 -12.07 20.50
CA SER A 256 -14.04 -13.52 20.58
C SER A 256 -12.73 -14.26 20.31
N HIS A 257 -12.65 -15.51 20.79
CA HIS A 257 -11.39 -16.24 20.82
C HIS A 257 -11.01 -16.86 19.47
N LYS A 258 -11.97 -17.20 18.58
CA LYS A 258 -11.69 -17.76 17.25
C LYS A 258 -12.83 -17.49 16.28
N GLY A 259 -12.51 -17.21 15.02
CA GLY A 259 -13.50 -17.11 13.94
C GLY A 259 -12.99 -16.37 12.72
N THR A 260 -13.86 -16.20 11.74
CA THR A 260 -13.59 -15.48 10.50
C THR A 260 -14.48 -14.25 10.46
N TYR A 261 -13.88 -13.09 10.22
CA TYR A 261 -14.52 -11.79 10.38
C TYR A 261 -14.13 -10.85 9.23
N GLN A 262 -14.91 -9.80 9.02
CA GLN A 262 -14.66 -8.80 7.98
C GLN A 262 -13.89 -7.58 8.54
N PHE A 263 -12.99 -7.06 7.71
CA PHE A 263 -12.25 -5.81 7.91
C PHE A 263 -12.43 -4.91 6.69
N GLY A 264 -12.55 -3.60 6.88
CA GLY A 264 -12.66 -2.62 5.80
C GLY A 264 -13.87 -1.72 6.00
N VAL A 265 -14.57 -1.37 4.91
CA VAL A 265 -15.79 -0.55 4.97
C VAL A 265 -17.00 -1.46 5.05
N LEU A 266 -17.35 -1.91 6.26
CA LEU A 266 -18.32 -3.01 6.48
C LEU A 266 -19.74 -2.76 5.97
N LYS A 267 -20.11 -1.50 5.68
CA LYS A 267 -21.40 -1.16 5.05
C LYS A 267 -21.40 -1.36 3.52
N SER A 268 -20.26 -1.72 2.93
CA SER A 268 -20.06 -1.93 1.49
C SER A 268 -19.36 -3.27 1.26
N SER A 269 -20.08 -4.26 0.73
CA SER A 269 -19.55 -5.61 0.44
C SER A 269 -18.41 -5.64 -0.61
N LYS A 270 -18.09 -4.48 -1.21
CA LYS A 270 -17.05 -4.33 -2.23
C LYS A 270 -15.72 -3.86 -1.66
N GLU A 271 -15.69 -3.41 -0.40
CA GLU A 271 -14.51 -2.77 0.22
C GLU A 271 -14.11 -3.47 1.52
N GLU A 272 -14.34 -4.78 1.55
CA GLU A 272 -14.05 -5.64 2.68
C GLU A 272 -13.03 -6.72 2.32
N MET A 273 -12.25 -7.11 3.33
CA MET A 273 -11.34 -8.23 3.33
C MET A 273 -11.68 -9.12 4.52
N VAL A 274 -11.58 -10.42 4.31
CA VAL A 274 -11.82 -11.39 5.38
C VAL A 274 -10.51 -11.68 6.11
N MET A 275 -10.59 -11.68 7.44
CA MET A 275 -9.50 -11.95 8.37
C MET A 275 -9.88 -13.05 9.37
N ASN A 276 -8.88 -13.69 9.97
CA ASN A 276 -9.08 -14.79 10.91
C ASN A 276 -8.60 -14.41 12.31
N TYR A 277 -9.44 -14.61 13.31
CA TYR A 277 -9.07 -14.52 14.71
C TYR A 277 -8.65 -15.89 15.19
N ILE A 278 -7.49 -15.97 15.85
CA ILE A 278 -6.99 -17.17 16.50
C ILE A 278 -6.88 -16.94 17.99
N ALA A 279 -7.11 -17.99 18.79
CA ALA A 279 -6.89 -17.91 20.22
C ALA A 279 -5.39 -17.72 20.48
N SER A 280 -5.10 -16.88 21.46
CA SER A 280 -3.77 -16.70 22.06
C SER A 280 -3.18 -18.03 22.52
#